data_AF-A0A2U8TS67-F1
#
_entry.id   AF-A0A2U8TS67-F1
#
_cell.length_a   1.000
_cell.length_b   1.000
_cell.length_c   1.000
_cell.angle_alpha   90.00
_cell.angle_beta   90.00
_cell.angle_gamma   90.00
#
_symmetry.space_group_name_H-M   'P 1'
#
loop_
_entity.id
_entity.type
_entity.pdbx_description
1 polymer ?
#
loop_
_entity_poly.entity_id
_entity_poly.type
_entity_poly.pdbx_seq_one_letter_code
_entity_poly.pdbx_strand_id
1 'polypeptide(L)'
;MDSVDSNAQRLLSLIVKAAQLDARQHAERHDLLRQASALLWWLEPGSSPRTIATLLSCLSLPLEQWLDSRFRQGYQGVLQFADEPTMLCNAIALETNPRVGWERVQQIVKNVRDLCRTRPRGDDEYRLFRMFLIDHGVVDADRSLDFLIPLQVSFNSLYEPIPQHLIRLGQVYLCPSCGWPMEIHRHAVSCGAHWCEQTVGIFQWMDDELVSVRNAKVIPPHPAKNKYRLTPPLWTFTLIPGLLELRLRDGISRLGVSAELWPDVDQADLHFTLDDRTYSLDAKVWHSTKNLGQHLASTPLTDTVIVIPDYQAQYLHTLDEQCSPRQIMSESQCLRWVKKLCQR
;
A
#
# COMPACT_ATOMS: atom_id res chain seq x y z
N MET A 1 -20.84 12.09 -7.21
CA MET A 1 -20.50 11.17 -6.11
C MET A 1 -21.79 10.81 -5.41
N ASP A 2 -22.23 9.57 -5.53
CA ASP A 2 -23.53 9.15 -4.97
C ASP A 2 -23.53 9.30 -3.45
N SER A 3 -24.69 9.66 -2.88
CA SER A 3 -24.83 9.90 -1.44
C SER A 3 -24.42 8.69 -0.59
N VAL A 4 -24.59 7.47 -1.12
CA VAL A 4 -24.19 6.22 -0.47
C VAL A 4 -22.68 6.08 -0.37
N ASP A 5 -21.93 6.49 -1.39
CA ASP A 5 -20.46 6.37 -1.41
C ASP A 5 -19.79 7.31 -0.42
N SER A 6 -20.29 8.54 -0.36
CA SER A 6 -19.86 9.52 0.65
C SER A 6 -20.08 9.00 2.08
N ASN A 7 -21.24 8.41 2.34
CA ASN A 7 -21.56 7.87 3.66
C ASN A 7 -20.75 6.61 4.00
N ALA A 8 -20.51 5.72 3.04
CA ALA A 8 -19.65 4.56 3.22
C ALA A 8 -18.21 4.96 3.55
N GLN A 9 -17.66 5.94 2.83
CA GLN A 9 -16.32 6.48 3.10
C GLN A 9 -16.24 7.12 4.49
N ARG A 10 -17.27 7.92 4.87
CA ARG A 10 -17.37 8.49 6.23
C ARG A 10 -17.42 7.40 7.30
N LEU A 11 -18.22 6.36 7.07
CA LEU A 11 -18.35 5.24 8.00
C LEU A 11 -17.01 4.53 8.23
N LEU A 12 -16.31 4.16 7.14
CA LEU A 12 -14.99 3.55 7.22
C LEU A 12 -14.00 4.46 7.94
N SER A 13 -13.98 5.75 7.63
CA SER A 13 -13.13 6.74 8.29
C SER A 13 -13.34 6.77 9.81
N LEU A 14 -14.59 6.71 10.28
CA LEU A 14 -14.91 6.67 11.72
C LEU A 14 -14.42 5.39 12.38
N ILE A 15 -14.70 4.23 11.78
CA ILE A 15 -14.34 2.92 12.34
C ILE A 15 -12.81 2.74 12.36
N VAL A 16 -12.12 3.13 11.29
CA VAL A 16 -10.67 3.04 11.19
C VAL A 16 -9.98 3.96 12.19
N LYS A 17 -10.43 5.21 12.32
CA LYS A 17 -9.90 6.11 13.36
C LYS A 17 -10.10 5.51 14.76
N ALA A 18 -11.26 4.92 15.03
CA ALA A 18 -11.50 4.24 16.30
C ALA A 18 -10.54 3.07 16.54
N ALA A 19 -10.21 2.31 15.50
CA ALA A 19 -9.26 1.19 15.54
C ALA A 19 -7.78 1.64 15.69
N GLN A 20 -7.44 2.86 15.29
CA GLN A 20 -6.08 3.41 15.41
C GLN A 20 -5.80 4.08 16.76
N LEU A 21 -6.83 4.38 17.56
CA LEU A 21 -6.64 5.02 18.87
C LEU A 21 -5.99 4.05 19.86
N ASP A 22 -5.09 4.56 20.70
CA ASP A 22 -4.50 3.79 21.81
C ASP A 22 -5.58 3.39 22.82
N ALA A 23 -5.34 2.31 23.59
CA ALA A 23 -6.22 1.87 24.66
C ALA A 23 -6.58 3.02 25.62
N ARG A 24 -5.66 3.93 25.94
CA ARG A 24 -5.88 5.06 26.86
C ARG A 24 -6.88 6.09 26.35
N GLN A 25 -7.16 6.12 25.04
CA GLN A 25 -8.07 7.09 24.40
C GLN A 25 -9.53 6.59 24.36
N HIS A 26 -10.01 5.94 25.42
CA HIS A 26 -11.34 5.32 25.47
C HIS A 26 -12.49 6.30 25.16
N ALA A 27 -12.45 7.53 25.67
CA ALA A 27 -13.52 8.50 25.49
C ALA A 27 -13.68 8.92 24.03
N GLU A 28 -12.56 9.20 23.35
CA GLU A 28 -12.53 9.55 21.93
C GLU A 28 -12.95 8.37 21.05
N ARG A 29 -12.47 7.16 21.37
CA ARG A 29 -12.87 5.93 20.69
C ARG A 29 -14.37 5.69 20.79
N HIS A 30 -14.95 5.86 21.97
CA HIS A 30 -16.39 5.70 22.18
C HIS A 30 -17.21 6.73 21.40
N ASP A 31 -16.73 7.96 21.26
CA ASP A 31 -17.42 8.97 20.47
C ASP A 31 -17.44 8.63 18.97
N LEU A 32 -16.28 8.23 18.42
CA LEU A 32 -16.19 7.77 17.02
C LEU A 32 -17.11 6.57 16.76
N LEU A 33 -17.13 5.58 17.66
CA LEU A 33 -17.99 4.41 17.52
C LEU A 33 -19.48 4.73 17.70
N ARG A 34 -19.83 5.74 18.52
CA ARG A 34 -21.20 6.24 18.62
C ARG A 34 -21.65 6.86 17.29
N GLN A 35 -20.80 7.67 16.67
CA GLN A 35 -21.08 8.25 15.35
C GLN A 35 -21.19 7.15 14.28
N ALA A 36 -20.31 6.15 14.29
CA ALA A 36 -20.36 5.01 13.38
C ALA A 36 -21.65 4.19 13.56
N SER A 37 -22.08 3.93 14.80
CA SER A 37 -23.34 3.27 15.10
C SER A 37 -24.54 4.03 14.53
N ALA A 38 -24.60 5.34 14.72
CA ALA A 38 -25.70 6.16 14.22
C ALA A 38 -25.76 6.14 12.69
N LEU A 39 -24.60 6.22 12.03
CA LEU A 39 -24.51 6.19 10.58
C LEU A 39 -24.87 4.80 10.00
N LEU A 40 -24.43 3.71 10.63
CA LEU A 40 -24.83 2.36 10.28
C LEU A 40 -26.35 2.18 10.37
N TRP A 41 -26.95 2.64 11.46
CA TRP A 41 -28.40 2.57 11.62
C TRP A 41 -29.16 3.38 10.56
N TRP A 42 -28.64 4.55 10.18
CA TRP A 42 -29.21 5.35 9.09
C TRP A 42 -29.10 4.66 7.72
N LEU A 43 -27.97 3.98 7.47
CA LEU A 43 -27.73 3.22 6.24
C LEU A 43 -28.52 1.90 6.18
N GLU A 44 -28.90 1.36 7.34
CA GLU A 44 -29.62 0.11 7.52
C GLU A 44 -30.84 0.29 8.45
N PRO A 45 -31.89 1.01 8.04
CA PRO A 45 -33.00 1.40 8.93
C PRO A 45 -33.84 0.24 9.47
N GLY A 46 -33.69 -0.97 8.92
CA GLY A 46 -34.30 -2.20 9.43
C GLY A 46 -33.48 -2.94 10.48
N SER A 47 -32.24 -2.53 10.74
CA SER A 47 -31.33 -3.16 11.70
C SER A 47 -31.42 -2.49 13.06
N SER A 48 -31.22 -3.24 14.14
CA SER A 48 -31.04 -2.64 15.48
C SER A 48 -29.72 -1.86 15.52
N PRO A 49 -29.68 -0.66 16.14
CA PRO A 49 -28.43 0.06 16.35
C PRO A 49 -27.40 -0.81 17.07
N ARG A 50 -26.16 -0.81 16.59
CA ARG A 50 -25.09 -1.60 17.20
C ARG A 50 -24.55 -0.87 18.41
N THR A 51 -24.48 -1.55 19.55
CA THR A 51 -23.90 -0.94 20.75
C THR A 51 -22.40 -0.67 20.55
N ILE A 52 -21.85 0.26 21.32
CA ILE A 52 -20.40 0.54 21.32
C ILE A 52 -19.60 -0.73 21.65
N ALA A 53 -20.07 -1.55 22.62
CA ALA A 53 -19.45 -2.82 22.99
C ALA A 53 -19.45 -3.82 21.82
N THR A 54 -20.56 -3.88 21.07
CA THR A 54 -20.65 -4.70 19.85
C THR A 54 -19.64 -4.22 18.80
N LEU A 55 -19.59 -2.91 18.54
CA LEU A 55 -18.67 -2.36 17.55
C LEU A 55 -17.20 -2.55 17.93
N LEU A 56 -16.83 -2.39 19.20
CA LEU A 56 -15.48 -2.71 19.71
C LEU A 56 -15.11 -4.17 19.41
N SER A 57 -16.03 -5.10 19.67
CA SER A 57 -15.81 -6.52 19.38
C SER A 57 -15.65 -6.78 17.87
N CYS A 58 -16.42 -6.06 17.05
CA CYS A 58 -16.34 -6.16 15.58
C CYS A 58 -15.00 -5.68 15.01
N LEU A 59 -14.24 -4.80 15.67
CA LEU A 59 -12.95 -4.32 15.15
C LEU A 59 -11.92 -5.46 14.98
N SER A 60 -12.05 -6.52 15.78
CA SER A 60 -11.23 -7.74 15.70
C SER A 60 -11.82 -8.83 14.80
N LEU A 61 -12.96 -8.58 14.15
CA LEU A 61 -13.57 -9.49 13.18
C LEU A 61 -13.34 -8.99 11.75
N PRO A 62 -13.24 -9.90 10.76
CA PRO A 62 -13.15 -9.49 9.37
C PRO A 62 -14.35 -8.63 8.95
N LEU A 63 -14.11 -7.53 8.23
CA LEU A 63 -15.12 -6.57 7.81
C LEU A 63 -16.31 -7.27 7.13
N GLU A 64 -16.06 -8.25 6.27
CA GLU A 64 -17.08 -9.01 5.55
C GLU A 64 -18.01 -9.84 6.43
N GLN A 65 -17.66 -10.10 7.69
CA GLN A 65 -18.52 -10.81 8.64
C GLN A 65 -19.58 -9.92 9.28
N TRP A 66 -19.37 -8.60 9.29
CA TRP A 66 -20.21 -7.70 10.05
C TRP A 66 -20.57 -6.41 9.34
N LEU A 67 -19.92 -6.07 8.22
CA LEU A 67 -20.18 -4.87 7.43
C LEU A 67 -20.61 -5.26 6.00
N ASP A 68 -21.77 -4.79 5.59
CA ASP A 68 -22.33 -5.03 4.25
C ASP A 68 -21.34 -4.59 3.15
N SER A 69 -21.27 -5.36 2.06
CA SER A 69 -20.36 -5.11 0.94
C SER A 69 -20.49 -3.71 0.34
N ARG A 70 -21.68 -3.11 0.38
CA ARG A 70 -21.96 -1.75 -0.11
C ARG A 70 -21.17 -0.69 0.65
N PHE A 71 -20.87 -0.93 1.94
CA PHE A 71 -20.18 0.03 2.80
C PHE A 71 -18.68 -0.26 2.94
N ARG A 72 -18.24 -1.46 2.54
CA ARG A 72 -16.84 -1.88 2.65
C ARG A 72 -15.90 -1.24 1.63
N GLN A 73 -16.39 -0.60 0.57
CA GLN A 73 -15.56 0.00 -0.49
C GLN A 73 -14.50 -0.97 -1.05
N GLY A 74 -14.80 -2.27 -1.10
CA GLY A 74 -13.87 -3.31 -1.58
C GLY A 74 -12.93 -3.89 -0.52
N TYR A 75 -12.84 -3.31 0.68
CA TYR A 75 -11.98 -3.82 1.75
C TYR A 75 -12.51 -5.13 2.37
N GLN A 76 -11.58 -6.01 2.73
CA GLN A 76 -11.81 -7.29 3.40
C GLN A 76 -10.70 -7.56 4.41
N GLY A 77 -11.03 -8.28 5.48
CA GLY A 77 -10.10 -8.60 6.57
C GLY A 77 -10.32 -7.77 7.83
N VAL A 78 -9.41 -7.90 8.79
CA VAL A 78 -9.57 -7.42 10.17
C VAL A 78 -8.94 -6.05 10.37
N LEU A 79 -9.54 -5.17 11.17
CA LEU A 79 -8.98 -3.83 11.48
C LEU A 79 -8.05 -3.81 12.69
N GLN A 80 -8.27 -4.67 13.68
CA GLN A 80 -7.42 -4.78 14.86
C GLN A 80 -7.02 -6.23 15.16
N PHE A 81 -5.78 -6.42 15.57
CA PHE A 81 -5.31 -7.67 16.11
C PHE A 81 -4.49 -7.42 17.37
N ALA A 82 -4.84 -8.11 18.46
CA ALA A 82 -4.22 -7.90 19.77
C ALA A 82 -4.22 -6.42 20.21
N ASP A 83 -5.36 -5.74 20.01
CA ASP A 83 -5.60 -4.31 20.27
C ASP A 83 -4.75 -3.34 19.43
N GLU A 84 -4.03 -3.83 18.43
CA GLU A 84 -3.19 -3.04 17.53
C GLU A 84 -3.84 -2.91 16.15
N PRO A 85 -3.74 -1.75 15.48
CA PRO A 85 -4.27 -1.57 14.13
C PRO A 85 -3.50 -2.43 13.13
N THR A 86 -4.24 -3.14 12.28
CA THR A 86 -3.65 -3.96 11.22
C THR A 86 -3.14 -3.12 10.05
N MET A 87 -2.36 -3.73 9.14
CA MET A 87 -1.98 -3.05 7.90
C MET A 87 -3.18 -2.75 7.00
N LEU A 88 -4.26 -3.55 7.05
CA LEU A 88 -5.54 -3.21 6.41
C LEU A 88 -6.12 -1.91 6.98
N CYS A 89 -6.13 -1.76 8.30
CA CYS A 89 -6.61 -0.54 8.96
C CYS A 89 -5.83 0.69 8.47
N ASN A 90 -4.50 0.58 8.38
CA ASN A 90 -3.64 1.62 7.84
C ASN A 90 -3.89 1.89 6.35
N ALA A 91 -4.07 0.85 5.53
CA ALA A 91 -4.38 1.00 4.10
C ALA A 91 -5.70 1.77 3.91
N ILE A 92 -6.75 1.43 4.66
CA ILE A 92 -8.02 2.15 4.59
C ILE A 92 -7.84 3.60 5.03
N ALA A 93 -7.11 3.86 6.12
CA ALA A 93 -6.86 5.23 6.60
C ALA A 93 -6.20 6.10 5.51
N LEU A 94 -5.18 5.54 4.86
CA LEU A 94 -4.40 6.20 3.82
C LEU A 94 -5.19 6.36 2.51
N GLU A 95 -6.04 5.41 2.13
CA GLU A 95 -6.79 5.49 0.87
C GLU A 95 -8.11 6.28 0.99
N THR A 96 -8.76 6.26 2.16
CA THR A 96 -10.03 6.99 2.38
C THR A 96 -9.81 8.47 2.69
N ASN A 97 -8.65 8.85 3.22
CA ASN A 97 -8.25 10.23 3.35
C ASN A 97 -6.80 10.41 2.88
N PRO A 98 -6.56 10.37 1.55
CA PRO A 98 -5.21 10.41 0.99
C PRO A 98 -4.38 11.52 1.58
N ARG A 99 -4.95 12.71 1.78
CA ARG A 99 -4.24 13.87 2.34
C ARG A 99 -3.48 13.55 3.64
N VAL A 100 -4.06 12.73 4.52
CA VAL A 100 -3.42 12.33 5.78
C VAL A 100 -2.39 11.24 5.50
N GLY A 101 -1.10 11.56 5.70
CA GLY A 101 0.01 10.64 5.45
C GLY A 101 0.61 10.81 4.05
N TRP A 102 -0.20 10.92 2.99
CA TRP A 102 0.31 11.22 1.65
C TRP A 102 0.96 12.59 1.57
N GLU A 103 0.42 13.64 2.21
CA GLU A 103 1.07 14.97 2.21
C GLU A 103 2.47 14.92 2.85
N ARG A 104 2.63 14.14 3.92
CA ARG A 104 3.93 13.96 4.58
C ARG A 104 4.90 13.16 3.70
N VAL A 105 4.44 12.05 3.10
CA VAL A 105 5.24 11.25 2.15
C VAL A 105 5.64 12.08 0.95
N GLN A 106 4.68 12.75 0.32
CA GLN A 106 4.90 13.63 -0.82
C GLN A 106 5.88 14.73 -0.46
N GLN A 107 5.80 15.33 0.72
CA GLN A 107 6.75 16.37 1.12
C GLN A 107 8.17 15.82 1.25
N ILE A 108 8.36 14.63 1.84
CA ILE A 108 9.69 14.00 1.96
C ILE A 108 10.25 13.69 0.57
N VAL A 109 9.47 12.98 -0.25
CA VAL A 109 9.89 12.58 -1.62
C VAL A 109 10.14 13.81 -2.49
N LYS A 110 9.27 14.83 -2.39
CA LYS A 110 9.43 16.11 -3.09
C LYS A 110 10.71 16.83 -2.67
N ASN A 111 11.04 16.88 -1.39
CA ASN A 111 12.26 17.53 -0.92
C ASN A 111 13.51 16.85 -1.50
N VAL A 112 13.54 15.52 -1.53
CA VAL A 112 14.65 14.77 -2.15
C VAL A 112 14.71 15.03 -3.64
N ARG A 113 13.56 14.97 -4.34
CA ARG A 113 13.47 15.29 -5.76
C ARG A 113 13.98 16.69 -6.08
N ASP A 114 13.52 17.70 -5.34
CA ASP A 114 13.88 19.09 -5.56
C ASP A 114 15.38 19.31 -5.30
N LEU A 115 15.95 18.65 -4.29
CA LEU A 115 17.39 18.63 -4.05
C LEU A 115 18.15 17.99 -5.21
N CYS A 116 17.74 16.80 -5.64
CA CYS A 116 18.37 16.07 -6.74
C CYS A 116 18.38 16.90 -8.03
N ARG A 117 17.28 17.58 -8.37
CA ARG A 117 17.19 18.46 -9.56
C ARG A 117 18.25 19.56 -9.60
N THR A 118 18.80 19.97 -8.46
CA THR A 118 19.88 20.98 -8.40
C THR A 118 21.28 20.41 -8.61
N ARG A 119 21.42 19.08 -8.69
CA ARG A 119 22.73 18.38 -8.73
C ARG A 119 23.03 17.84 -10.13
N PRO A 120 24.30 17.84 -10.56
CA PRO A 120 24.68 17.32 -11.88
C PRO A 120 24.34 15.85 -12.13
N ARG A 121 24.23 15.02 -11.08
CA ARG A 121 23.83 13.60 -11.15
C ARG A 121 22.51 13.34 -10.42
N GLY A 122 21.63 14.35 -10.40
CA GLY A 122 20.37 14.34 -9.67
C GLY A 122 19.50 13.13 -9.95
N ASP A 123 19.33 12.79 -11.22
CA ASP A 123 18.49 11.68 -11.66
C ASP A 123 19.00 10.35 -11.10
N ASP A 124 20.31 10.09 -11.19
CA ASP A 124 20.92 8.89 -10.62
C ASP A 124 20.76 8.83 -9.10
N GLU A 125 20.99 9.95 -8.40
CA GLU A 125 20.83 10.05 -6.95
C GLU A 125 19.37 9.78 -6.51
N TYR A 126 18.40 10.31 -7.26
CA TYR A 126 16.98 10.06 -6.98
C TYR A 126 16.56 8.62 -7.27
N ARG A 127 17.03 8.04 -8.38
CA ARG A 127 16.77 6.61 -8.68
C ARG A 127 17.36 5.70 -7.60
N LEU A 128 18.58 6.00 -7.12
CA LEU A 128 19.18 5.29 -5.99
C LEU A 128 18.36 5.44 -4.72
N PHE A 129 17.83 6.63 -4.43
CA PHE A 129 16.94 6.85 -3.29
C PHE A 129 15.65 6.04 -3.38
N ARG A 130 14.97 6.06 -4.52
CA ARG A 130 13.78 5.23 -4.76
C ARG A 130 14.07 3.75 -4.60
N MET A 131 15.16 3.26 -5.22
CA MET A 131 15.59 1.87 -5.08
C MET A 131 15.89 1.50 -3.62
N PHE A 132 16.57 2.38 -2.89
CA PHE A 132 16.87 2.17 -1.48
C PHE A 132 15.58 1.96 -0.67
N LEU A 133 14.57 2.81 -0.84
CA LEU A 133 13.29 2.66 -0.14
C LEU A 133 12.55 1.36 -0.52
N ILE A 134 12.66 0.92 -1.78
CA ILE A 134 11.99 -0.29 -2.27
C ILE A 134 12.67 -1.55 -1.71
N ASP A 135 14.01 -1.59 -1.72
CA ASP A 135 14.79 -2.74 -1.29
C ASP A 135 14.91 -2.86 0.24
N HIS A 136 14.74 -1.75 0.96
CA HIS A 136 15.02 -1.68 2.39
C HIS A 136 13.76 -1.37 3.22
N GLY A 137 12.78 -2.26 3.17
CA GLY A 137 11.62 -2.22 4.07
C GLY A 137 12.00 -2.30 5.56
N VAL A 138 13.16 -2.91 5.87
CA VAL A 138 13.79 -2.95 7.20
C VAL A 138 15.28 -2.64 7.09
N VAL A 139 15.81 -1.85 8.03
CA VAL A 139 17.22 -1.43 8.07
C VAL A 139 17.81 -1.53 9.47
N ASP A 140 19.15 -1.60 9.53
CA ASP A 140 19.91 -1.17 10.70
C ASP A 140 20.13 0.35 10.62
N ALA A 141 19.89 1.08 11.70
CA ALA A 141 19.92 2.55 11.68
C ALA A 141 21.30 3.10 11.27
N ASP A 142 22.36 2.60 11.90
CA ASP A 142 23.75 2.97 11.65
C ASP A 142 24.16 2.80 10.18
N ARG A 143 23.75 1.71 9.53
CA ARG A 143 24.10 1.44 8.13
C ARG A 143 23.35 2.32 7.12
N SER A 144 22.18 2.83 7.50
CA SER A 144 21.35 3.64 6.59
C SER A 144 21.72 5.12 6.60
N LEU A 145 22.33 5.63 7.67
CA LEU A 145 22.64 7.06 7.81
C LEU A 145 23.62 7.56 6.76
N ASP A 146 24.63 6.75 6.42
CA ASP A 146 25.62 7.09 5.39
C ASP A 146 24.97 7.36 4.02
N PHE A 147 23.86 6.69 3.72
CA PHE A 147 23.08 6.88 2.50
C PHE A 147 22.16 8.11 2.57
N LEU A 148 21.54 8.37 3.74
CA LEU A 148 20.51 9.40 3.90
C LEU A 148 21.06 10.81 4.13
N ILE A 149 22.21 10.94 4.80
CA ILE A 149 22.83 12.24 5.11
C ILE A 149 23.11 13.06 3.85
N PRO A 150 23.72 12.52 2.77
CA PRO A 150 23.95 13.26 1.53
C PRO A 150 22.68 13.77 0.86
N LEU A 151 21.53 13.10 1.09
CA LEU A 151 20.22 13.49 0.57
C LEU A 151 19.46 14.44 1.51
N GLN A 152 20.07 14.83 2.63
CA GLN A 152 19.48 15.71 3.65
C GLN A 152 18.14 15.19 4.20
N VAL A 153 17.97 13.86 4.25
CA VAL A 153 16.76 13.23 4.78
C VAL A 153 17.00 12.75 6.20
N SER A 154 16.08 13.09 7.09
CA SER A 154 16.11 12.58 8.45
C SER A 154 15.72 11.10 8.48
N PHE A 155 16.51 10.28 9.18
CA PHE A 155 16.20 8.86 9.37
C PHE A 155 14.78 8.64 9.92
N ASN A 156 14.40 9.42 10.94
CA ASN A 156 13.09 9.33 11.60
C ASN A 156 11.92 9.85 10.75
N SER A 157 12.18 10.47 9.58
CA SER A 157 11.11 10.75 8.63
C SER A 157 10.82 9.56 7.73
N LEU A 158 11.75 8.61 7.60
CA LEU A 158 11.61 7.44 6.76
C LEU A 158 11.30 6.17 7.54
N TYR A 159 11.97 5.98 8.68
CA TYR A 159 11.96 4.74 9.45
C TYR A 159 11.48 4.96 10.89
N GLU A 160 10.85 3.94 11.45
CA GLU A 160 10.37 3.88 12.83
C GLU A 160 10.75 2.53 13.47
N PRO A 161 10.81 2.44 14.81
CA PRO A 161 11.04 1.16 15.49
C PRO A 161 10.01 0.11 15.07
N ILE A 162 10.44 -1.15 14.94
CA ILE A 162 9.50 -2.26 14.69
C ILE A 162 8.58 -2.42 15.92
N PRO A 163 7.25 -2.34 15.76
CA PRO A 163 6.33 -2.51 16.88
C PRO A 163 6.45 -3.87 17.55
N GLN A 164 6.21 -3.91 18.86
CA GLN A 164 6.37 -5.12 19.66
C GLN A 164 5.44 -6.26 19.22
N HIS A 165 4.26 -5.95 18.71
CA HIS A 165 3.30 -6.95 18.21
C HIS A 165 3.75 -7.67 16.92
N LEU A 166 4.77 -7.16 16.23
CA LEU A 166 5.41 -7.83 15.08
C LEU A 166 6.62 -8.68 15.47
N ILE A 167 7.00 -8.69 16.76
CA ILE A 167 8.18 -9.36 17.26
C ILE A 167 7.76 -10.61 18.04
N ARG A 168 8.24 -11.78 17.62
CA ARG A 168 8.04 -13.06 18.30
C ARG A 168 9.39 -13.57 18.80
N LEU A 169 9.53 -13.75 20.12
CA LEU A 169 10.76 -14.27 20.75
C LEU A 169 12.03 -13.50 20.34
N GLY A 170 11.92 -12.17 20.23
CA GLY A 170 13.03 -11.30 19.81
C GLY A 170 13.36 -11.36 18.30
N GLN A 171 12.57 -12.10 17.53
CA GLN A 171 12.70 -12.25 16.08
C GLN A 171 11.57 -11.51 15.35
N VAL A 172 11.87 -11.10 14.13
CA VAL A 172 10.93 -10.58 13.15
C VAL A 172 10.99 -11.43 11.88
N TYR A 173 9.86 -11.58 11.20
CA TYR A 173 9.75 -12.36 9.97
C TYR A 173 9.45 -11.40 8.83
N LEU A 174 10.31 -11.39 7.81
CA LEU A 174 10.24 -10.43 6.72
C LEU A 174 9.51 -11.04 5.53
N CYS A 175 8.66 -10.26 4.87
CA CYS A 175 7.96 -10.67 3.67
C CYS A 175 8.97 -10.98 2.55
N PRO A 176 8.94 -12.17 1.93
CA PRO A 176 9.86 -12.53 0.86
C PRO A 176 9.74 -11.66 -0.40
N SER A 177 8.63 -10.94 -0.57
CA SER A 177 8.43 -10.04 -1.72
C SER A 177 8.97 -8.64 -1.49
N CYS A 178 8.84 -8.11 -0.27
CA CYS A 178 8.96 -6.66 -0.03
C CYS A 178 9.84 -6.31 1.17
N GLY A 179 10.36 -7.31 1.89
CA GLY A 179 11.24 -7.12 3.05
C GLY A 179 10.57 -6.51 4.29
N TRP A 180 9.26 -6.25 4.27
CA TRP A 180 8.52 -5.66 5.38
C TRP A 180 8.28 -6.66 6.53
N PRO A 181 8.28 -6.22 7.81
CA PRO A 181 7.93 -7.08 8.93
C PRO A 181 6.47 -7.54 8.86
N MET A 182 6.25 -8.84 8.81
CA MET A 182 4.94 -9.45 8.66
C MET A 182 4.10 -9.40 9.94
N GLU A 183 2.79 -9.27 9.80
CA GLU A 183 1.81 -9.33 10.88
C GLU A 183 1.67 -10.78 11.37
N ILE A 184 1.86 -11.00 12.67
CA ILE A 184 1.81 -12.33 13.28
C ILE A 184 0.43 -12.52 13.91
N HIS A 185 -0.52 -13.06 13.17
CA HIS A 185 -1.79 -13.52 13.73
C HIS A 185 -1.66 -14.93 14.33
N ARG A 186 -2.63 -15.35 15.16
CA ARG A 186 -2.54 -16.62 15.94
C ARG A 186 -2.13 -17.83 15.11
N HIS A 187 -2.70 -18.00 13.92
CA HIS A 187 -2.46 -19.15 13.04
C HIS A 187 -1.95 -18.77 11.66
N ALA A 188 -1.89 -17.49 11.33
CA ALA A 188 -1.48 -17.01 10.02
C ALA A 188 -0.54 -15.81 10.18
N VAL A 189 0.49 -15.77 9.35
CA VAL A 189 1.39 -14.64 9.24
C VAL A 189 1.28 -14.12 7.82
N SER A 190 1.17 -12.81 7.64
CA SER A 190 1.10 -12.21 6.30
C SER A 190 1.75 -10.84 6.27
N CYS A 191 2.03 -10.35 5.07
CA CYS A 191 2.61 -9.03 4.89
C CYS A 191 1.62 -7.90 5.23
N GLY A 192 0.31 -8.15 5.14
CA GLY A 192 -0.74 -7.13 5.27
C GLY A 192 -0.93 -6.25 4.02
N ALA A 193 0.04 -6.22 3.08
CA ALA A 193 -0.18 -5.66 1.75
C ALA A 193 -0.88 -6.70 0.87
N HIS A 194 -2.04 -6.32 0.32
CA HIS A 194 -2.81 -7.19 -0.58
C HIS A 194 -1.96 -7.65 -1.78
N TRP A 195 -1.12 -6.78 -2.34
CA TRP A 195 -0.13 -7.14 -3.36
C TRP A 195 0.75 -8.32 -2.96
N CYS A 196 1.32 -8.28 -1.75
CA CYS A 196 2.21 -9.33 -1.27
C CYS A 196 1.45 -10.61 -0.99
N GLU A 197 0.24 -10.53 -0.43
CA GLU A 197 -0.60 -11.71 -0.19
C GLU A 197 -0.97 -12.43 -1.49
N GLN A 198 -1.25 -11.69 -2.56
CA GLN A 198 -1.49 -12.27 -3.89
C GLN A 198 -0.20 -12.84 -4.52
N THR A 199 0.96 -12.21 -4.25
CA THR A 199 2.23 -12.57 -4.88
C THR A 199 2.97 -13.71 -4.18
N VAL A 200 3.08 -13.69 -2.85
CA VAL A 200 3.83 -14.69 -2.07
C VAL A 200 2.94 -15.54 -1.16
N GLY A 201 1.68 -15.15 -0.95
CA GLY A 201 0.73 -15.88 -0.11
C GLY A 201 0.82 -15.53 1.37
N ILE A 202 0.14 -16.35 2.16
CA ILE A 202 0.20 -16.34 3.63
C ILE A 202 1.12 -17.44 4.14
N PHE A 203 1.52 -17.32 5.40
CA PHE A 203 2.42 -18.23 6.08
C PHE A 203 1.75 -18.78 7.34
N GLN A 204 2.14 -19.98 7.75
CA GLN A 204 1.61 -20.66 8.93
C GLN A 204 2.76 -21.24 9.76
N TRP A 205 2.54 -21.35 11.06
CA TRP A 205 3.46 -22.02 11.96
C TRP A 205 3.30 -23.53 11.81
N MET A 206 4.39 -24.21 11.47
CA MET A 206 4.53 -25.66 11.55
C MET A 206 5.64 -25.94 12.54
N ASP A 207 5.26 -26.45 13.71
CA ASP A 207 6.12 -26.49 14.90
C ASP A 207 6.69 -25.09 15.22
N ASP A 208 8.01 -24.94 15.21
CA ASP A 208 8.70 -23.66 15.46
C ASP A 208 9.10 -22.91 14.17
N GLU A 209 8.76 -23.44 12.99
CA GLU A 209 9.10 -22.86 11.70
C GLU A 209 7.91 -22.11 11.10
N LEU A 210 8.19 -20.93 10.52
CA LEU A 210 7.21 -20.22 9.73
C LEU A 210 7.30 -20.68 8.28
N VAL A 211 6.22 -21.20 7.71
CA VAL A 211 6.25 -21.83 6.39
C VAL A 211 5.19 -21.25 5.47
N SER A 212 5.55 -21.05 4.21
CA SER A 212 4.61 -20.60 3.17
C SER A 212 3.58 -21.68 2.88
N VAL A 213 2.29 -21.33 2.98
CA VAL A 213 1.18 -22.22 2.59
C VAL A 213 1.21 -22.52 1.09
N ARG A 214 1.77 -21.61 0.28
CA ARG A 214 1.77 -21.71 -1.18
C ARG A 214 2.80 -22.68 -1.73
N ASN A 215 3.99 -22.74 -1.12
CA ASN A 215 5.14 -23.47 -1.69
C ASN A 215 5.98 -24.24 -0.67
N ALA A 216 5.52 -24.33 0.59
CA ALA A 216 6.18 -25.04 1.68
C ALA A 216 7.62 -24.55 2.01
N LYS A 217 8.03 -23.36 1.54
CA LYS A 217 9.33 -22.79 1.91
C LYS A 217 9.28 -22.21 3.32
N VAL A 218 10.30 -22.53 4.10
CA VAL A 218 10.56 -21.94 5.42
C VAL A 218 10.99 -20.48 5.27
N ILE A 219 10.41 -19.62 6.10
CA ILE A 219 10.77 -18.21 6.20
C ILE A 219 11.70 -18.03 7.40
N PRO A 220 12.96 -17.64 7.18
CA PRO A 220 13.91 -17.49 8.26
C PRO A 220 13.54 -16.31 9.16
N PRO A 221 13.72 -16.45 10.49
CA PRO A 221 13.64 -15.31 11.41
C PRO A 221 14.84 -14.39 11.26
N HIS A 222 14.64 -13.11 11.57
CA HIS A 222 15.69 -12.11 11.69
C HIS A 222 15.69 -11.51 13.10
N PRO A 223 16.86 -11.23 13.71
CA PRO A 223 16.90 -10.53 15.00
C PRO A 223 16.22 -9.16 14.90
N ALA A 224 15.28 -8.87 15.79
CA ALA A 224 14.58 -7.58 15.81
C ALA A 224 15.41 -6.44 16.43
N LYS A 225 16.48 -6.77 17.17
CA LYS A 225 17.33 -5.81 17.86
C LYS A 225 17.98 -4.84 16.85
N ASN A 226 17.90 -3.54 17.16
CA ASN A 226 18.44 -2.45 16.34
C ASN A 226 17.87 -2.36 14.91
N LYS A 227 16.75 -3.02 14.64
CA LYS A 227 16.05 -2.94 13.37
C LYS A 227 14.93 -1.91 13.41
N TYR A 228 14.79 -1.22 12.29
CA TYR A 228 13.75 -0.24 12.06
C TYR A 228 13.03 -0.59 10.77
N ARG A 229 11.72 -0.38 10.73
CA ARG A 229 10.91 -0.55 9.52
C ARG A 229 10.66 0.80 8.87
N LEU A 230 10.48 0.82 7.57
CA LEU A 230 10.00 2.00 6.86
C LEU A 230 8.66 2.45 7.49
N THR A 231 8.26 3.71 7.43
CA THR A 231 6.96 4.11 7.99
C THR A 231 5.82 3.54 7.13
N PRO A 232 4.65 3.18 7.70
CA PRO A 232 3.53 2.63 6.94
C PRO A 232 3.13 3.47 5.70
N PRO A 233 3.12 4.81 5.75
CA PRO A 233 2.82 5.62 4.56
C PRO A 233 3.85 5.44 3.42
N LEU A 234 5.15 5.40 3.72
CA LEU A 234 6.20 5.18 2.70
C LEU A 234 6.17 3.74 2.17
N TRP A 235 5.87 2.77 3.04
CA TRP A 235 5.66 1.40 2.60
C TRP A 235 4.49 1.29 1.62
N THR A 236 3.34 1.88 1.95
CA THR A 236 2.13 1.85 1.11
C THR A 236 2.29 2.62 -0.20
N PHE A 237 2.89 3.80 -0.17
CA PHE A 237 2.92 4.72 -1.32
C PHE A 237 4.23 4.75 -2.10
N THR A 238 5.29 4.07 -1.63
CA THR A 238 6.58 4.03 -2.31
C THR A 238 7.05 2.60 -2.51
N LEU A 239 7.18 1.81 -1.44
CA LEU A 239 7.73 0.46 -1.53
C LEU A 239 6.81 -0.46 -2.36
N ILE A 240 5.52 -0.56 -1.99
CA ILE A 240 4.61 -1.51 -2.62
C ILE A 240 4.37 -1.20 -4.12
N PRO A 241 4.08 0.05 -4.54
CA PRO A 241 4.02 0.40 -5.96
C PRO A 241 5.36 0.17 -6.67
N GLY A 242 6.48 0.49 -6.02
CA GLY A 242 7.82 0.26 -6.54
C GLY A 242 8.10 -1.18 -6.99
N LEU A 243 7.50 -2.17 -6.33
CA LEU A 243 7.61 -3.57 -6.77
C LEU A 243 6.95 -3.82 -8.13
N LEU A 244 5.81 -3.17 -8.42
CA LEU A 244 5.17 -3.24 -9.74
C LEU A 244 5.99 -2.49 -10.78
N GLU A 245 6.53 -1.32 -10.43
CA GLU A 245 7.41 -0.52 -11.30
C GLU A 245 8.63 -1.33 -11.76
N LEU A 246 9.33 -1.99 -10.82
CA LEU A 246 10.47 -2.87 -11.12
C LEU A 246 10.07 -4.05 -12.02
N ARG A 247 8.92 -4.69 -11.73
CA ARG A 247 8.42 -5.81 -12.56
C ARG A 247 8.09 -5.38 -13.98
N LEU A 248 7.51 -4.20 -14.16
CA LEU A 248 7.22 -3.64 -15.48
C LEU A 248 8.51 -3.35 -16.24
N ARG A 249 9.50 -2.70 -15.61
CA ARG A 249 10.82 -2.48 -16.22
C ARG A 249 11.44 -3.78 -16.71
N ASP A 250 11.50 -4.78 -15.84
CA ASP A 250 12.11 -6.07 -16.15
C ASP A 250 11.31 -6.82 -17.23
N GLY A 251 9.98 -6.72 -17.18
CA GLY A 251 9.08 -7.29 -18.18
C GLY A 251 9.29 -6.69 -19.57
N ILE A 252 9.39 -5.37 -19.66
CA ILE A 252 9.64 -4.63 -20.91
C ILE A 252 11.06 -4.92 -21.42
N SER A 253 12.05 -4.95 -20.53
CA SER A 253 13.44 -5.31 -20.87
C SER A 253 13.56 -6.71 -21.46
N ARG A 254 12.79 -7.68 -20.96
CA ARG A 254 12.71 -9.04 -21.55
C ARG A 254 12.12 -9.08 -22.96
N LEU A 255 11.40 -8.04 -23.38
CA LEU A 255 10.90 -7.89 -24.75
C LEU A 255 11.92 -7.22 -25.68
N GLY A 256 13.12 -6.89 -25.19
CA GLY A 256 14.18 -6.23 -25.96
C GLY A 256 14.10 -4.71 -25.99
N VAL A 257 13.23 -4.11 -25.17
CA VAL A 257 13.06 -2.65 -25.09
C VAL A 257 13.64 -2.13 -23.78
N SER A 258 14.47 -1.10 -23.86
CA SER A 258 14.97 -0.43 -22.65
C SER A 258 13.84 0.35 -21.98
N ALA A 259 13.70 0.16 -20.66
CA ALA A 259 12.76 0.90 -19.83
C ALA A 259 13.52 1.62 -18.72
N GLU A 260 13.30 2.92 -18.59
CA GLU A 260 13.86 3.77 -17.54
C GLU A 260 12.84 4.00 -16.44
N LEU A 261 13.27 3.89 -15.18
CA LEU A 261 12.46 4.19 -14.00
C LEU A 261 12.65 5.64 -13.56
N TRP A 262 11.56 6.28 -13.15
CA TRP A 262 11.56 7.64 -12.56
C TRP A 262 12.33 8.71 -13.36
N PRO A 263 12.14 8.82 -14.69
CA PRO A 263 12.82 9.80 -15.53
C PRO A 263 12.54 11.25 -15.09
N ASP A 264 13.47 12.15 -15.35
CA ASP A 264 13.40 13.58 -15.01
C ASP A 264 13.06 13.84 -13.52
N VAL A 265 13.58 12.97 -12.66
CA VAL A 265 13.32 12.96 -11.22
C VAL A 265 11.82 12.84 -10.92
N ASP A 266 11.24 11.68 -11.23
CA ASP A 266 9.84 11.31 -10.91
C ASP A 266 8.77 12.00 -11.78
N GLN A 267 9.04 12.27 -13.07
CA GLN A 267 8.00 12.77 -13.98
C GLN A 267 6.93 11.70 -14.28
N ALA A 268 7.36 10.46 -14.37
CA ALA A 268 6.52 9.27 -14.47
C ALA A 268 7.18 8.13 -13.70
N ASP A 269 6.45 7.04 -13.45
CA ASP A 269 7.05 5.88 -12.78
C ASP A 269 8.02 5.14 -13.72
N LEU A 270 7.67 5.05 -15.01
CA LEU A 270 8.48 4.37 -16.02
C LEU A 270 8.29 4.96 -17.41
N HIS A 271 9.38 5.17 -18.16
CA HIS A 271 9.37 5.46 -19.59
C HIS A 271 10.01 4.35 -20.40
N PHE A 272 9.51 4.10 -21.60
CA PHE A 272 10.22 3.33 -22.62
C PHE A 272 10.04 3.98 -24.00
N THR A 273 11.03 3.80 -24.86
CA THR A 273 11.03 4.38 -26.21
C THR A 273 11.01 3.29 -27.26
N LEU A 274 10.12 3.43 -28.25
CA LEU A 274 10.04 2.57 -29.42
C LEU A 274 9.77 3.44 -30.65
N ASP A 275 10.54 3.27 -31.73
CA ASP A 275 10.41 4.01 -33.00
C ASP A 275 10.30 5.54 -32.80
N ASP A 276 11.21 6.11 -32.02
CA ASP A 276 11.25 7.54 -31.63
C ASP A 276 10.03 8.06 -30.86
N ARG A 277 9.16 7.15 -30.36
CA ARG A 277 8.03 7.50 -29.50
C ARG A 277 8.30 7.05 -28.07
N THR A 278 8.14 7.98 -27.13
CA THR A 278 8.22 7.70 -25.70
C THR A 278 6.83 7.42 -25.15
N TYR A 279 6.74 6.34 -24.38
CA TYR A 279 5.53 5.93 -23.69
C TYR A 279 5.77 6.02 -22.19
N SER A 280 4.83 6.64 -21.47
CA SER A 280 4.89 6.78 -20.03
C SER A 280 3.91 5.84 -19.36
N LEU A 281 4.37 5.16 -18.31
CA LEU A 281 3.56 4.30 -17.44
C LEU A 281 3.53 4.87 -16.02
N ASP A 282 2.41 4.64 -15.36
CA ASP A 282 2.17 5.00 -13.96
C ASP A 282 1.58 3.79 -13.23
N ALA A 283 2.35 3.21 -12.33
CA ALA A 283 2.02 2.01 -11.59
C ALA A 283 1.17 2.38 -10.37
N LYS A 284 -0.02 1.78 -10.28
CA LYS A 284 -0.95 2.04 -9.17
C LYS A 284 -1.32 0.75 -8.47
N VAL A 285 -0.84 0.61 -7.24
CA VAL A 285 -1.15 -0.52 -6.36
C VAL A 285 -1.99 -0.02 -5.19
N TRP A 286 -3.31 -0.12 -5.34
CA TRP A 286 -4.29 0.22 -4.30
C TRP A 286 -4.92 -1.05 -3.75
N HIS A 287 -5.34 -1.05 -2.49
CA HIS A 287 -6.16 -2.10 -1.95
C HIS A 287 -7.59 -2.00 -2.51
N SER A 288 -8.20 -0.80 -2.48
CA SER A 288 -9.52 -0.58 -3.06
C SER A 288 -9.45 -0.04 -4.48
N THR A 289 -9.90 -0.84 -5.45
CA THR A 289 -10.07 -0.38 -6.84
C THR A 289 -11.12 0.73 -6.97
N LYS A 290 -12.11 0.76 -6.07
CA LYS A 290 -13.10 1.84 -6.02
C LYS A 290 -12.47 3.17 -5.62
N ASN A 291 -11.63 3.18 -4.57
CA ASN A 291 -10.93 4.39 -4.16
C ASN A 291 -9.87 4.81 -5.19
N LEU A 292 -9.22 3.85 -5.86
CA LEU A 292 -8.36 4.15 -7.02
C LEU A 292 -9.15 4.89 -8.11
N GLY A 293 -10.32 4.39 -8.51
CA GLY A 293 -11.16 5.05 -9.52
C GLY A 293 -11.56 6.46 -9.11
N GLN A 294 -11.96 6.67 -7.85
CA GLN A 294 -12.27 8.00 -7.32
C GLN A 294 -11.05 8.94 -7.35
N HIS A 295 -9.88 8.43 -6.95
CA HIS A 295 -8.64 9.17 -7.00
C HIS A 295 -8.30 9.59 -8.43
N LEU A 296 -8.27 8.64 -9.38
CA LEU A 296 -7.95 8.91 -10.79
C LEU A 296 -8.93 9.90 -11.42
N ALA A 297 -10.23 9.78 -11.13
CA ALA A 297 -11.25 10.72 -11.62
C ALA A 297 -11.08 12.15 -11.06
N SER A 298 -10.46 12.30 -9.88
CA SER A 298 -10.19 13.60 -9.25
C SER A 298 -8.84 14.22 -9.61
N THR A 299 -7.98 13.48 -10.31
CA THR A 299 -6.64 13.96 -10.74
C THR A 299 -6.67 14.47 -12.17
N PRO A 300 -5.76 15.39 -12.56
CA PRO A 300 -5.66 15.86 -13.95
C PRO A 300 -5.37 14.72 -14.94
N LEU A 301 -5.98 14.79 -16.12
CA LEU A 301 -5.71 13.84 -17.20
C LEU A 301 -4.28 14.04 -17.73
N THR A 302 -3.59 12.94 -17.97
CA THR A 302 -2.25 12.89 -18.59
C THR A 302 -2.26 11.83 -19.69
N ASP A 303 -1.26 11.85 -20.58
CA ASP A 303 -1.07 10.83 -21.62
C ASP A 303 -0.43 9.53 -21.10
N THR A 304 -0.26 9.42 -19.77
CA THR A 304 0.35 8.28 -19.10
C THR A 304 -0.63 7.11 -19.05
N VAL A 305 -0.14 5.90 -19.36
CA VAL A 305 -0.92 4.67 -19.20
C VAL A 305 -0.86 4.23 -17.74
N ILE A 306 -2.02 4.14 -17.09
CA ILE A 306 -2.12 3.63 -15.73
C ILE A 306 -2.01 2.10 -15.77
N VAL A 307 -1.11 1.54 -14.97
CA VAL A 307 -0.90 0.10 -14.88
C VAL A 307 -1.23 -0.39 -13.47
N ILE A 308 -2.14 -1.35 -13.39
CA ILE A 308 -2.57 -1.98 -12.14
C ILE A 308 -2.10 -3.44 -12.05
N PRO A 309 -1.99 -4.02 -10.85
CA PRO A 309 -1.71 -5.43 -10.65
C PRO A 309 -2.70 -6.36 -11.37
N ASP A 310 -2.22 -7.52 -11.83
CA ASP A 310 -3.06 -8.50 -12.54
C ASP A 310 -4.23 -9.03 -11.71
N TYR A 311 -4.09 -9.14 -10.38
CA TYR A 311 -5.19 -9.57 -9.51
C TYR A 311 -6.37 -8.57 -9.48
N GLN A 312 -6.15 -7.34 -9.97
CA GLN A 312 -7.19 -6.31 -10.12
C GLN A 312 -7.77 -6.24 -11.53
N ALA A 313 -7.31 -7.07 -12.47
CA ALA A 313 -7.75 -7.01 -13.87
C ALA A 313 -9.28 -7.17 -14.04
N GLN A 314 -9.94 -7.89 -13.13
CA GLN A 314 -11.40 -8.04 -13.12
C GLN A 314 -12.16 -6.70 -12.95
N TYR A 315 -11.51 -5.65 -12.45
CA TYR A 315 -12.10 -4.33 -12.23
C TYR A 315 -11.84 -3.33 -13.35
N LEU A 316 -11.11 -3.72 -14.41
CA LEU A 316 -10.72 -2.80 -15.49
C LEU A 316 -11.93 -2.14 -16.18
N HIS A 317 -12.98 -2.90 -16.47
CA HIS A 317 -14.18 -2.34 -17.11
C HIS A 317 -14.78 -1.19 -16.28
N THR A 318 -14.95 -1.41 -14.97
CA THR A 318 -15.48 -0.38 -14.07
C THR A 318 -14.54 0.82 -13.95
N LEU A 319 -13.22 0.58 -13.91
CA LEU A 319 -12.23 1.65 -13.88
C LEU A 319 -12.23 2.47 -15.19
N ASP A 320 -12.33 1.82 -16.34
CA ASP A 320 -12.38 2.46 -17.66
C ASP A 320 -13.64 3.31 -17.81
N GLU A 321 -14.81 2.80 -17.40
CA GLU A 321 -16.06 3.56 -17.40
C GLU A 321 -15.97 4.80 -16.50
N GLN A 322 -15.43 4.63 -15.29
CA GLN A 322 -15.34 5.71 -14.31
C GLN A 322 -14.28 6.76 -14.67
N CYS A 323 -13.18 6.35 -15.29
CA CYS A 323 -11.98 7.18 -15.50
C CYS A 323 -11.75 7.57 -16.96
N SER A 324 -12.69 7.29 -17.85
CA SER A 324 -12.60 7.67 -19.26
C SER A 324 -12.31 9.19 -19.40
N PRO A 325 -11.33 9.59 -20.23
CA PRO A 325 -10.66 8.80 -21.29
C PRO A 325 -9.29 8.20 -20.91
N ARG A 326 -8.97 7.99 -19.63
CA ARG A 326 -7.68 7.40 -19.22
C ARG A 326 -7.48 6.00 -19.81
N GLN A 327 -6.24 5.69 -20.18
CA GLN A 327 -5.86 4.32 -20.52
C GLN A 327 -5.43 3.58 -19.26
N ILE A 328 -6.14 2.50 -18.93
CA ILE A 328 -5.86 1.65 -17.77
C ILE A 328 -5.62 0.22 -18.25
N MET A 329 -4.54 -0.40 -17.79
CA MET A 329 -4.20 -1.78 -18.16
C MET A 329 -3.75 -2.57 -16.93
N SER A 330 -3.97 -3.88 -16.96
CA SER A 330 -3.26 -4.76 -16.02
C SER A 330 -1.79 -4.93 -16.43
N GLU A 331 -0.92 -5.35 -15.52
CA GLU A 331 0.50 -5.66 -15.78
C GLU A 331 0.65 -6.54 -17.05
N SER A 332 -0.05 -7.66 -17.11
CA SER A 332 -0.03 -8.57 -18.27
C SER A 332 -0.58 -7.94 -19.55
N GLN A 333 -1.60 -7.09 -19.47
CA GLN A 333 -2.12 -6.38 -20.64
C GLN A 333 -1.11 -5.35 -21.17
N CYS A 334 -0.45 -4.61 -20.27
CA CYS A 334 0.62 -3.68 -20.62
C CYS A 334 1.76 -4.39 -21.35
N LEU A 335 2.29 -5.49 -20.82
CA LEU A 335 3.37 -6.23 -21.48
C LEU A 335 2.95 -6.81 -22.85
N ARG A 336 1.70 -7.26 -23.00
CA ARG A 336 1.16 -7.67 -24.31
C ARG A 336 1.04 -6.50 -25.28
N TRP A 337 0.67 -5.33 -24.80
CA TRP A 337 0.60 -4.11 -25.61
C TRP A 337 1.99 -3.69 -26.08
N VAL A 338 2.99 -3.63 -25.20
CA VAL A 338 4.39 -3.36 -25.56
C VAL A 338 4.91 -4.38 -26.58
N LYS A 339 4.65 -5.67 -26.37
CA LYS A 339 5.04 -6.72 -27.33
C LYS A 339 4.44 -6.50 -28.71
N LYS A 340 3.18 -6.07 -28.80
CA LYS A 340 2.53 -5.77 -30.09
C LYS A 340 3.13 -4.53 -30.75
N LEU A 341 3.56 -3.54 -29.97
CA LEU A 341 4.26 -2.37 -30.51
C LEU A 341 5.59 -2.80 -31.14
N CYS A 342 6.36 -3.68 -30.49
CA CYS A 342 7.65 -4.18 -31.01
C CYS A 342 7.54 -5.04 -32.28
N GLN A 343 6.33 -5.46 -32.66
CA GLN A 343 6.07 -6.30 -33.84
C GLN A 343 5.56 -5.51 -35.05
N ARG A 344 5.28 -4.22 -34.86
CA ARG A 344 4.94 -3.28 -35.93
C ARG A 344 6.21 -2.69 -36.50
#